data_AF-A0A017HML4-F1
#
_entry.id   AF-A0A017HML4-F1
#
_cell.length_a   1.000
_cell.length_b   1.000
_cell.length_c   1.000
_cell.angle_alpha   90.00
_cell.angle_beta   90.00
_cell.angle_gamma   90.00
#
_symmetry.space_group_name_H-M   'P 1'
#
loop_
_entity.id
_entity.type
_entity.pdbx_description
1 polymer ?
#
loop_
_entity_poly.entity_id
_entity_poly.type
_entity_poly.pdbx_seq_one_letter_code
_entity_poly.pdbx_strand_id
1 'polypeptide(L)' 'MPPTDPLIRDKDAAAMIGASVSTFWRRVADGTIPPAIKIGGMSRWRRSEIEAVIARAEAQREPVAA' A
#
# COMPACT_ATOMS: atom_id res chain seq x y z
N MET A 1 -14.12 -16.09 -12.67
CA MET A 1 -13.24 -16.30 -11.48
C MET A 1 -13.36 -15.06 -10.62
N PRO A 2 -13.65 -15.15 -9.31
CA PRO A 2 -13.72 -13.94 -8.51
C PRO A 2 -12.32 -13.32 -8.48
N PRO A 3 -12.16 -12.02 -8.77
CA PRO A 3 -10.91 -11.33 -8.49
C PRO A 3 -10.86 -11.14 -6.98
N THR A 4 -10.52 -12.20 -6.25
CA THR A 4 -10.41 -12.13 -4.79
C THR A 4 -9.11 -11.43 -4.47
N ASP A 5 -9.08 -10.12 -4.65
CA ASP A 5 -7.98 -9.30 -4.16
C ASP A 5 -7.98 -9.39 -2.63
N PRO A 6 -7.02 -10.10 -2.02
CA PRO A 6 -7.06 -10.38 -0.61
C PRO A 6 -6.85 -9.09 0.19
N LEU A 7 -7.73 -8.86 1.16
CA LEU A 7 -7.64 -7.72 2.06
C LEU A 7 -6.59 -7.98 3.15
N ILE A 8 -5.44 -7.33 3.01
CA ILE A 8 -4.33 -7.41 3.94
C ILE A 8 -4.45 -6.39 5.07
N ARG A 9 -3.73 -6.65 6.16
CA ARG A 9 -3.65 -5.75 7.33
C ARG A 9 -2.49 -4.78 7.15
N ASP A 10 -2.46 -3.76 7.99
CA ASP A 10 -1.37 -2.78 8.09
C ASP A 10 0.01 -3.43 8.25
N LYS A 11 0.12 -4.50 9.04
CA LYS A 11 1.39 -5.24 9.24
C LYS A 11 1.90 -5.89 7.95
N ASP A 12 1.02 -6.56 7.22
CA ASP A 12 1.37 -7.19 5.94
C ASP A 12 1.74 -6.15 4.90
N ALA A 13 0.96 -5.07 4.81
CA ALA A 13 1.22 -3.97 3.88
C ALA A 13 2.56 -3.27 4.19
N ALA A 14 2.88 -3.07 5.48
CA ALA A 14 4.15 -2.53 5.92
C ALA A 14 5.33 -3.46 5.59
N ALA A 15 5.16 -4.78 5.79
CA ALA A 15 6.15 -5.78 5.43
C ALA A 15 6.40 -5.83 3.91
N MET A 16 5.35 -5.69 3.08
CA MET A 16 5.47 -5.66 1.62
C MET A 16 6.34 -4.50 1.13
N ILE A 17 6.25 -3.33 1.76
CA ILE A 17 7.08 -2.16 1.40
C ILE A 17 8.40 -2.09 2.19
N GLY A 18 8.71 -3.12 2.99
CA GLY A 18 9.92 -3.17 3.82
C GLY A 18 10.01 -2.07 4.88
N ALA A 19 8.88 -1.58 5.39
CA ALA A 19 8.83 -0.49 6.36
C ALA A 19 8.14 -0.91 7.66
N SER A 20 8.38 -0.15 8.73
CA SER A 20 7.62 -0.29 9.97
C SER A 20 6.17 0.14 9.77
N VAL A 21 5.25 -0.46 10.54
CA VAL A 21 3.82 -0.08 10.56
C VAL A 21 3.63 1.43 10.77
N SER A 22 4.41 2.04 11.65
CA SER A 22 4.36 3.49 11.90
C SER A 22 4.73 4.31 10.64
N THR A 23 5.75 3.87 9.89
CA THR A 23 6.14 4.51 8.63
C THR A 23 5.09 4.30 7.55
N PHE A 24 4.45 3.13 7.53
CA PHE A 24 3.32 2.86 6.65
C PHE A 24 2.17 3.84 6.92
N TRP A 25 1.74 3.99 8.18
CA TRP A 25 0.72 4.97 8.55
C TRP A 25 1.11 6.42 8.24
N ARG A 26 2.38 6.77 8.40
CA ARG A 26 2.88 8.09 8.00
C ARG A 26 2.72 8.30 6.49
N ARG A 27 3.09 7.31 5.67
CA ARG A 27 2.89 7.36 4.21
C ARG A 27 1.42 7.37 3.78
N VAL A 28 0.54 6.74 4.55
CA VAL A 28 -0.92 6.87 4.37
C VAL A 28 -1.38 8.30 4.65
N ALA A 29 -0.86 8.92 5.72
CA ALA A 29 -1.16 10.31 6.07
C ALA A 29 -0.57 11.32 5.06
N ASP A 30 0.65 11.07 4.55
CA ASP A 30 1.29 11.83 3.47
C ASP A 30 0.58 11.66 2.11
N GLY A 31 -0.36 10.72 2.00
CA GLY A 31 -1.09 10.43 0.76
C GLY A 31 -0.29 9.64 -0.28
N THR A 32 0.89 9.13 0.08
CA THR A 32 1.69 8.24 -0.77
C THR A 32 1.05 6.85 -0.87
N ILE A 33 0.42 6.39 0.21
CA ILE A 33 -0.31 5.11 0.26
C ILE A 33 -1.81 5.42 0.37
N PRO A 34 -2.69 4.67 -0.32
CA PRO A 34 -4.11 4.91 -0.27
C PRO A 34 -4.70 4.70 1.14
N PRO A 35 -5.79 5.41 1.45
CA PRO A 35 -6.45 5.31 2.74
C PRO A 35 -7.03 3.91 2.96
N ALA A 36 -7.08 3.48 4.22
CA ALA A 36 -7.60 2.17 4.57
C ALA A 36 -9.08 2.02 4.21
N ILE A 37 -9.45 0.86 3.68
CA ILE A 37 -10.84 0.43 3.52
C ILE A 37 -11.37 0.04 4.90
N LYS A 38 -12.31 0.82 5.44
CA LYS A 38 -12.97 0.53 6.71
C LYS A 38 -14.05 -0.53 6.53
N ILE A 39 -13.84 -1.71 7.10
CA ILE A 39 -14.82 -2.80 7.12
C ILE A 39 -15.15 -3.12 8.59
N GLY A 40 -16.31 -2.68 9.06
CA GLY A 40 -16.81 -3.02 10.41
C GLY A 40 -15.88 -2.63 11.56
N GLY A 41 -15.15 -1.51 11.44
CA GLY A 41 -14.15 -1.06 12.41
C GLY A 41 -12.73 -1.57 12.17
N MET A 42 -12.54 -2.45 11.18
CA MET A 42 -11.22 -2.92 10.74
C MET A 42 -10.73 -2.09 9.56
N SER A 43 -9.52 -1.54 9.68
CA SER A 43 -8.79 -0.93 8.57
C SER A 43 -8.12 -2.05 7.75
N ARG A 44 -8.51 -2.18 6.49
CA ARG A 44 -7.94 -3.17 5.56
C ARG A 44 -7.47 -2.51 4.29
N TRP A 45 -6.46 -3.10 3.66
CA TRP A 45 -5.95 -2.65 2.37
C TRP A 45 -6.07 -3.77 1.37
N ARG A 46 -6.32 -3.38 0.12
CA ARG A 46 -6.22 -4.30 -1.01
C ARG A 46 -4.77 -4.57 -1.32
N ARG A 47 -4.43 -5.84 -1.53
CA ARG A 47 -3.06 -6.22 -1.88
C ARG A 47 -2.64 -5.54 -3.19
N SER A 48 -3.51 -5.57 -4.21
CA SER A 48 -3.27 -4.90 -5.49
C SER A 48 -3.01 -3.40 -5.34
N GLU A 49 -3.61 -2.73 -4.34
CA GLU A 49 -3.36 -1.30 -4.13
C GLU A 49 -1.96 -1.04 -3.57
N ILE A 50 -1.49 -1.88 -2.65
CA ILE A 50 -0.11 -1.76 -2.14
C ILE A 50 0.90 -2.06 -3.25
N GLU A 51 0.64 -3.10 -4.06
CA GLU A 51 1.45 -3.42 -5.25
C GLU A 51 1.45 -2.25 -6.25
N ALA A 52 0.30 -1.60 -6.49
CA ALA A 52 0.21 -0.42 -7.36
C ALA A 52 0.98 0.79 -6.80
N VAL A 53 1.03 0.99 -5.47
CA VAL A 53 1.86 2.03 -4.86
C VAL A 53 3.34 1.73 -5.08
N ILE A 54 3.77 0.48 -4.91
CA ILE A 54 5.16 0.08 -5.17
C ILE A 54 5.49 0.34 -6.64
N ALA A 55 4.63 -0.07 -7.58
CA ALA A 55 4.80 0.18 -9.01
C ALA A 55 4.85 1.68 -9.35
N ARG A 56 4.01 2.51 -8.72
CA ARG A 56 4.04 3.96 -8.89
C ARG A 56 5.27 4.61 -8.27
N ALA A 57 5.80 4.07 -7.18
CA ALA A 57 7.05 4.52 -6.58
C ALA A 57 8.26 4.13 -7.45
N GLU A 58 8.23 2.95 -8.06
CA GLU A 58 9.20 2.50 -9.06
C GLU A 58 9.18 3.39 -10.31
N ALA A 59 8.00 3.65 -10.87
CA ALA A 59 7.84 4.55 -12.01
C ALA A 59 8.27 6.00 -11.69
N GLN A 60 8.05 6.49 -10.47
CA GLN A 60 8.57 7.79 -10.02
C GLN A 60 10.07 7.79 -9.73
N ARG A 61 10.69 6.62 -9.52
CA ARG A 61 12.15 6.44 -9.42
C ARG A 61 12.81 6.41 -10.80
N GLU A 62 12.05 6.16 -11.87
CA GLU A 62 12.49 6.34 -13.25
C GLU A 62 12.20 7.74 -13.80
N PRO A 63 12.90 8.81 -13.36
CA PRO A 63 13.23 9.92 -14.23
C PRO A 63 14.75 9.93 -14.39
N VAL A 64 15.29 8.88 -15.01
CA VAL A 64 16.67 8.89 -15.52
C VAL A 64 16.78 7.99 -16.75
N ALA A 65 16.02 8.35 -17.79
CA ALA A 65 16.52 8.13 -19.14
C ALA A 65 17.47 9.29 -19.44
N ALA A 66 18.75 9.01 -19.18
CA ALA A 66 19.90 9.75 -19.66
C ALA A 66 20.06 9.57 -21.19
#